data_AF-A0AAD6HD95-F1
#
_entry.id   AF-A0AAD6HD95-F1
#
_cell.length_a   1.000
_cell.length_b   1.000
_cell.length_c   1.000
_cell.angle_alpha   90.00
_cell.angle_beta   90.00
_cell.angle_gamma   90.00
#
_symmetry.space_group_name_H-M   'P 1'
#
loop_
_entity.id
_entity.type
_entity.pdbx_description
1 polymer ?
#
loop_
_entity_poly.entity_id
_entity_poly.type
_entity_poly.pdbx_seq_one_letter_code
_entity_poly.pdbx_strand_id
1 'polypeptide(L)'
;MDNGSEVLAKLPNPNAGPAHFTVASKAKIDNDLESAILHKYYEAQVCKRAPRHWTVLQNRAIPMSRKPVWLVTGAWENRDLFFLRESLMELVAYWDEFFPDSPCPIGFTREHVEMQAKENENINGVGQMLALFRDHAVLPVDGMVNPKDLAVARENCRKFKEIFVELGEDDEEKKLFRNLWTYQESEVGAW
;
A
#
# COMPACT_ATOMS: atom_id res chain seq x y z
N MET A 1 -41.80 3.28 -4.84
CA MET A 1 -41.07 3.75 -3.65
C MET A 1 -39.78 2.95 -3.63
N ASP A 2 -38.76 3.48 -4.30
CA ASP A 2 -37.45 2.86 -4.38
C ASP A 2 -36.62 3.52 -3.27
N ASN A 3 -36.48 2.83 -2.12
CA ASN A 3 -35.56 3.30 -1.09
C ASN A 3 -34.16 3.08 -1.67
N GLY A 4 -33.57 4.15 -2.21
CA GLY A 4 -32.29 4.17 -2.94
C GLY A 4 -31.05 3.77 -2.14
N SER A 5 -31.19 2.87 -1.17
CA SER A 5 -30.11 2.11 -0.58
C SER A 5 -29.84 0.89 -1.46
N GLU A 6 -28.91 1.02 -2.42
CA GLU A 6 -28.26 -0.16 -3.00
C GLU A 6 -27.51 -0.86 -1.86
N VAL A 7 -28.07 -1.97 -1.40
CA VAL A 7 -27.38 -2.85 -0.45
C VAL A 7 -26.20 -3.44 -1.20
N LEU A 8 -24.97 -3.19 -0.74
CA LEU A 8 -23.77 -3.85 -1.24
C LEU A 8 -23.37 -4.95 -0.24
N ALA A 9 -23.05 -6.14 -0.74
CA ALA A 9 -22.52 -7.21 0.08
C ALA A 9 -20.99 -7.11 0.15
N LYS A 10 -20.39 -7.48 1.29
CA LYS A 10 -18.95 -7.36 1.51
C LYS A 10 -18.31 -8.75 1.66
N LEU A 11 -17.31 -9.03 0.81
CA LEU A 11 -16.31 -10.05 1.07
C LEU A 11 -15.39 -9.53 2.19
N PRO A 12 -15.15 -10.33 3.23
CA PRO A 12 -14.35 -9.89 4.36
C PRO A 12 -12.88 -9.72 3.91
N ASN A 13 -12.47 -8.47 3.74
CA ASN A 13 -11.09 -8.06 3.55
C ASN A 13 -10.74 -7.11 4.71
N PRO A 14 -9.92 -7.55 5.69
CA PRO A 14 -9.53 -6.73 6.83
C PRO A 14 -8.76 -5.45 6.43
N ASN A 15 -8.13 -5.46 5.26
CA ASN A 15 -7.38 -4.33 4.72
C ASN A 15 -8.24 -3.42 3.84
N ALA A 16 -9.48 -3.83 3.54
CA ALA A 16 -10.41 -2.96 2.83
C ALA A 16 -10.87 -1.85 3.77
N GLY A 17 -10.67 -0.61 3.34
CA GLY A 17 -11.21 0.56 4.01
C GLY A 17 -12.74 0.50 4.25
N PRO A 18 -13.33 1.56 4.80
CA PRO A 18 -14.75 1.58 5.13
C PRO A 18 -15.63 1.27 3.91
N ALA A 19 -16.76 0.58 4.17
CA ALA A 19 -17.68 0.03 3.17
C ALA A 19 -18.32 1.08 2.23
N HIS A 20 -18.19 2.36 2.55
CA HIS A 20 -18.66 3.47 1.74
C HIS A 20 -17.62 4.57 1.83
N PHE A 21 -17.36 5.29 0.74
CA PHE A 21 -16.71 6.59 0.87
C PHE A 21 -17.63 7.46 1.70
N THR A 22 -17.24 7.69 2.95
CA THR A 22 -17.94 8.66 3.78
C THR A 22 -17.87 10.03 3.07
N VAL A 23 -18.80 10.93 3.37
CA VAL A 23 -18.71 12.32 2.89
C VAL A 23 -17.33 12.92 3.21
N ALA A 24 -16.77 12.54 4.36
CA ALA A 24 -15.40 12.90 4.76
C ALA A 24 -14.32 12.27 3.87
N SER A 25 -14.46 10.99 3.47
CA SER A 25 -13.53 10.32 2.56
C SER A 25 -13.54 10.95 1.16
N LYS A 26 -14.72 11.30 0.65
CA LYS A 26 -14.84 12.01 -0.64
C LYS A 26 -14.24 13.41 -0.57
N ALA A 27 -14.58 14.17 0.48
CA ALA A 27 -13.98 15.48 0.72
C ALA A 27 -12.46 15.41 0.85
N LYS A 28 -11.92 14.34 1.45
CA LYS A 28 -10.48 14.10 1.53
C LYS A 28 -9.87 13.87 0.14
N ILE A 29 -10.47 13.02 -0.69
CA ILE A 29 -10.01 12.78 -2.07
C ILE A 29 -10.02 14.08 -2.88
N ASP A 30 -11.09 14.86 -2.78
CA ASP A 30 -11.21 16.14 -3.49
C ASP A 30 -10.13 17.13 -3.01
N ASN A 31 -9.89 17.21 -1.68
CA ASN A 31 -8.83 18.04 -1.11
C ASN A 31 -7.41 17.57 -1.50
N ASP A 32 -7.17 16.25 -1.52
CA ASP A 32 -5.90 15.67 -1.95
C ASP A 32 -5.64 15.98 -3.43
N LEU A 33 -6.67 15.92 -4.28
CA LEU A 33 -6.60 16.31 -5.68
C LEU A 33 -6.31 17.81 -5.85
N GLU A 34 -7.02 18.68 -5.14
CA GLU A 34 -6.78 20.12 -5.14
C GLU A 34 -5.35 20.45 -4.67
N SER A 35 -4.89 19.81 -3.61
CA SER A 35 -3.53 19.96 -3.08
C SER A 35 -2.48 19.53 -4.10
N ALA A 36 -2.70 18.44 -4.83
CA ALA A 36 -1.80 17.97 -5.89
C ALA A 36 -1.73 18.97 -7.07
N ILE A 37 -2.88 19.52 -7.48
CA ILE A 37 -2.94 20.55 -8.54
C ILE A 37 -2.18 21.81 -8.12
N LEU A 38 -2.43 22.29 -6.89
CA LEU A 38 -1.74 23.46 -6.33
C LEU A 38 -0.22 23.23 -6.24
N HIS A 39 0.20 22.04 -5.82
CA HIS A 39 1.61 21.67 -5.76
C HIS A 39 2.28 21.72 -7.14
N LYS A 40 1.63 21.18 -8.18
CA LYS A 40 2.14 21.24 -9.56
C LYS A 40 2.21 22.66 -10.11
N TYR A 41 1.20 23.48 -9.80
CA TYR A 41 1.22 24.89 -10.16
C TYR A 41 2.37 25.63 -9.46
N TYR A 42 2.58 25.38 -8.16
CA TYR A 42 3.71 25.91 -7.40
C TYR A 42 5.04 25.53 -8.03
N GLU A 43 5.27 24.25 -8.34
CA GLU A 43 6.48 23.78 -9.02
C GLU A 43 6.73 24.54 -10.33
N ALA A 44 5.70 24.70 -11.17
CA ALA A 44 5.82 25.42 -12.44
C ALA A 44 6.16 26.91 -12.23
N GLN A 45 5.54 27.58 -11.26
CA GLN A 45 5.86 28.98 -10.96
C GLN A 45 7.27 29.14 -10.38
N VAL A 46 7.70 28.25 -9.49
CA VAL A 46 9.04 28.27 -8.88
C VAL A 46 10.12 28.00 -9.92
N CYS A 47 9.92 27.01 -10.79
CA CYS A 47 10.80 26.73 -11.92
C CYS A 47 10.99 27.98 -12.80
N LYS A 48 9.90 28.68 -13.12
CA LYS A 48 9.95 29.89 -13.96
C LYS A 48 10.54 31.12 -13.26
N ARG A 49 10.22 31.34 -11.99
CA ARG A 49 10.44 32.63 -11.31
C ARG A 49 11.59 32.61 -10.29
N ALA A 50 12.00 31.44 -9.81
CA ALA A 50 12.97 31.30 -8.72
C ALA A 50 13.94 30.13 -8.99
N PRO A 51 14.87 30.26 -9.96
CA PRO A 51 15.74 29.17 -10.37
C PRO A 51 16.61 28.61 -9.23
N ARG A 52 17.08 29.47 -8.31
CA ARG A 52 17.83 29.02 -7.12
C ARG A 52 16.99 28.14 -6.20
N HIS A 53 15.71 28.48 -6.02
CA HIS A 53 14.79 27.66 -5.21
C HIS A 53 14.49 26.34 -5.94
N TRP A 54 14.29 26.41 -7.26
CA TRP A 54 14.08 25.22 -8.08
C TRP A 54 15.25 24.23 -8.00
N THR A 55 16.50 24.69 -8.01
CA THR A 55 17.68 23.84 -7.80
C THR A 55 17.64 23.08 -6.47
N VAL A 56 17.16 23.72 -5.40
CA VAL A 56 16.99 23.05 -4.09
C VAL A 56 15.91 21.98 -4.17
N LEU A 57 14.77 22.25 -4.80
CA LEU A 57 13.69 21.26 -4.95
C LEU A 57 14.08 20.05 -5.79
N GLN A 58 15.02 20.22 -6.73
CA GLN A 58 15.57 19.13 -7.54
C GLN A 58 16.60 18.26 -6.79
N ASN A 59 17.04 18.66 -5.59
CA ASN A 59 18.00 17.89 -4.83
C ASN A 59 17.40 16.55 -4.37
N ARG A 60 17.94 15.45 -4.92
CA ARG A 60 17.50 14.08 -4.63
C ARG A 60 17.65 13.67 -3.16
N ALA A 61 18.55 14.31 -2.40
CA ALA A 61 18.72 14.06 -0.97
C ALA A 61 17.47 14.41 -0.15
N ILE A 62 16.71 15.41 -0.60
CA ILE A 62 15.55 15.94 0.14
C ILE A 62 14.40 14.93 0.20
N PRO A 63 13.86 14.40 -0.91
CA PRO A 63 12.79 13.39 -0.82
C PRO A 63 13.25 12.13 -0.09
N MET A 64 14.52 11.71 -0.27
CA MET A 64 15.05 10.52 0.39
C MET A 64 15.12 10.68 1.92
N SER A 65 15.60 11.82 2.42
CA SER A 65 15.63 12.10 3.87
C SER A 65 14.25 12.35 4.47
N ARG A 66 13.29 12.85 3.70
CA ARG A 66 11.91 13.12 4.16
C ARG A 66 11.05 11.87 4.31
N LYS A 67 11.24 10.85 3.46
CA LYS A 67 10.41 9.63 3.46
C LYS A 67 10.42 8.93 4.83
N PRO A 68 11.57 8.66 5.49
CA PRO A 68 11.58 8.08 6.84
C PRO A 68 10.92 8.98 7.89
N VAL A 69 11.14 10.30 7.83
CA VAL A 69 10.57 11.28 8.77
C VAL A 69 9.05 11.33 8.66
N TRP A 70 8.51 11.18 7.45
CA TRP A 70 7.07 11.11 7.25
C TRP A 70 6.49 9.79 7.77
N LEU A 71 7.11 8.65 7.42
CA LEU A 71 6.64 7.32 7.80
C LEU A 71 6.64 7.08 9.31
N VAL A 72 7.63 7.61 10.04
CA VAL A 72 7.71 7.40 11.50
C VAL A 72 6.48 7.94 12.23
N THR A 73 5.78 8.95 11.67
CA THR A 73 4.61 9.58 12.29
C THR A 73 3.31 8.76 12.21
N GLY A 74 3.38 7.51 11.78
CA GLY A 74 2.25 6.58 11.80
C GLY A 74 2.63 5.11 11.65
N ALA A 75 3.92 4.77 11.65
CA ALA A 75 4.39 3.44 11.24
C ALA A 75 3.78 2.29 12.06
N TRP A 76 3.51 2.51 13.35
CA TRP A 76 2.92 1.50 14.22
C TRP A 76 1.40 1.38 14.07
N GLU A 77 0.71 2.51 13.91
CA GLU A 77 -0.76 2.55 13.78
C GLU A 77 -1.21 2.03 12.40
N ASN A 78 -0.50 2.44 11.35
CA ASN A 78 -0.84 2.12 9.98
C ASN A 78 -0.22 0.81 9.49
N ARG A 79 0.59 0.14 10.32
CA ARG A 79 1.38 -1.05 9.97
C ARG A 79 2.40 -0.80 8.84
N ASP A 80 2.93 0.42 8.75
CA ASP A 80 3.91 0.83 7.73
C ASP A 80 5.37 0.53 8.12
N LEU A 81 5.61 -0.35 9.11
CA LEU A 81 6.97 -0.71 9.54
C LEU A 81 7.84 -1.25 8.42
N PHE A 82 7.25 -2.02 7.49
CA PHE A 82 7.92 -2.50 6.28
C PHE A 82 8.43 -1.33 5.44
N PHE A 83 7.56 -0.35 5.14
CA PHE A 83 7.91 0.82 4.33
C PHE A 83 8.91 1.74 5.04
N LEU A 84 8.82 1.85 6.36
CA LEU A 84 9.78 2.59 7.16
C LEU A 84 11.17 1.94 7.04
N ARG A 85 11.27 0.61 7.23
CA ARG A 85 12.52 -0.12 7.10
C ARG A 85 13.10 -0.03 5.68
N GLU A 86 12.26 -0.18 4.66
CA GLU A 86 12.66 0.03 3.26
C GLU A 86 13.25 1.42 3.06
N SER A 87 12.58 2.47 3.52
CA SER A 87 13.05 3.86 3.37
C SER A 87 14.38 4.12 4.07
N LEU A 88 14.62 3.47 5.22
CA LEU A 88 15.89 3.56 5.94
C LEU A 88 16.99 2.79 5.22
N MET A 89 16.69 1.64 4.63
CA MET A 89 17.64 0.88 3.81
C MET A 89 18.05 1.64 2.56
N GLU A 90 17.09 2.28 1.87
CA GLU A 90 17.40 3.20 0.75
C GLU A 90 18.32 4.33 1.21
N LEU A 91 18.02 4.97 2.35
CA LEU A 91 18.87 6.04 2.89
C LEU A 91 20.30 5.57 3.20
N VAL A 92 20.46 4.37 3.76
CA VAL A 92 21.78 3.78 4.04
C VAL A 92 22.53 3.49 2.75
N ALA A 93 21.85 2.94 1.73
CA ALA A 93 22.47 2.56 0.46
C ALA A 93 23.06 3.75 -0.31
N TYR A 94 22.44 4.93 -0.19
CA TYR A 94 22.89 6.15 -0.85
C TYR A 94 23.51 7.17 0.11
N TRP A 95 23.82 6.78 1.35
CA TRP A 95 24.30 7.71 2.38
C TRP A 95 25.55 8.48 1.93
N ASP A 96 26.54 7.77 1.39
CA ASP A 96 27.81 8.36 0.95
C ASP A 96 27.65 9.33 -0.23
N GLU A 97 26.60 9.17 -1.05
CA GLU A 97 26.28 10.09 -2.16
C GLU A 97 25.79 11.45 -1.62
N PHE A 98 25.04 11.44 -0.52
CA PHE A 98 24.41 12.63 0.04
C PHE A 98 25.20 13.28 1.18
N PHE A 99 25.95 12.47 1.94
CA PHE A 99 26.66 12.89 3.14
C PHE A 99 28.11 12.37 3.15
N PRO A 100 28.95 12.74 2.17
CA PRO A 100 30.30 12.19 2.00
C PRO A 100 31.23 12.46 3.19
N ASP A 101 30.96 13.53 3.95
CA ASP A 101 31.79 13.95 5.08
C ASP A 101 31.37 13.32 6.43
N SER A 102 30.29 12.52 6.45
CA SER A 102 29.77 11.92 7.68
C SER A 102 29.56 10.42 7.51
N PRO A 103 30.06 9.56 8.43
CA PRO A 103 29.71 8.15 8.42
C PRO A 103 28.21 7.96 8.66
N CYS A 104 27.63 6.91 8.07
CA CYS A 104 26.22 6.57 8.30
C CYS A 104 26.01 6.12 9.76
N PRO A 105 25.05 6.70 10.49
CA PRO A 105 24.83 6.37 11.91
C PRO A 105 24.13 5.03 12.11
N ILE A 106 23.54 4.47 11.06
CA ILE A 106 22.77 3.23 11.09
C ILE A 106 23.29 2.27 10.02
N GLY A 107 23.15 0.98 10.26
CA GLY A 107 23.57 -0.05 9.33
C GLY A 107 22.64 -1.26 9.42
N PHE A 108 22.55 -2.00 8.32
CA PHE A 108 21.77 -3.24 8.25
C PHE A 108 22.73 -4.41 8.01
N THR A 109 22.51 -5.51 8.73
CA THR A 109 23.22 -6.75 8.47
C THR A 109 22.72 -7.36 7.16
N ARG A 110 23.50 -8.26 6.58
CA ARG A 110 23.09 -8.99 5.37
C ARG A 110 21.79 -9.78 5.60
N GLU A 111 21.62 -10.38 6.79
CA GLU A 111 20.38 -11.10 7.09
C GLU A 111 19.17 -10.16 7.09
N HIS A 112 19.32 -8.94 7.61
CA HIS A 112 18.25 -7.96 7.57
C HIS A 112 17.87 -7.56 6.14
N VAL A 113 18.84 -7.42 5.24
CA VAL A 113 18.58 -7.10 3.83
C VAL A 113 17.88 -8.26 3.12
N GLU A 114 18.35 -9.50 3.34
CA GLU A 114 17.75 -10.71 2.76
C GLU A 114 16.30 -10.91 3.23
N MET A 115 16.04 -10.70 4.53
CA MET A 115 14.69 -10.78 5.10
C MET A 115 13.75 -9.73 4.48
N GLN A 116 14.23 -8.49 4.33
CA GLN A 116 13.46 -7.42 3.68
C GLN A 116 13.16 -7.75 2.22
N ALA A 117 14.12 -8.32 1.49
CA ALA A 117 13.94 -8.70 0.10
C ALA A 117 12.82 -9.76 -0.04
N LYS A 118 12.81 -10.76 0.85
CA LYS A 118 11.75 -11.78 0.89
C LYS A 118 10.38 -11.18 1.23
N GLU A 119 10.31 -10.25 2.18
CA GLU A 119 9.07 -9.52 2.49
C GLU A 119 8.59 -8.68 1.30
N ASN A 120 9.53 -8.04 0.58
CA ASN A 120 9.21 -7.24 -0.60
C ASN A 120 8.65 -8.09 -1.75
N GLU A 121 9.20 -9.29 -1.97
CA GLU A 121 8.66 -10.26 -2.93
C GLU A 121 7.21 -10.63 -2.58
N ASN A 122 6.93 -10.89 -1.30
CA ASN A 122 5.57 -11.18 -0.84
C ASN A 122 4.62 -10.00 -1.08
N ILE A 123 5.03 -8.78 -0.71
CA ILE A 123 4.19 -7.57 -0.86
C ILE A 123 3.95 -7.26 -2.34
N ASN A 124 4.98 -7.32 -3.18
CA ASN A 124 4.86 -7.11 -4.62
C ASN A 124 3.99 -8.20 -5.27
N GLY A 125 4.18 -9.48 -4.90
CA GLY A 125 3.39 -10.58 -5.41
C GLY A 125 1.90 -10.44 -5.07
N VAL A 126 1.57 -10.15 -3.81
CA VAL A 126 0.18 -9.87 -3.38
C VAL A 126 -0.37 -8.63 -4.11
N GLY A 127 0.44 -7.58 -4.26
CA GLY A 127 0.05 -6.36 -4.98
C GLY A 127 -0.29 -6.61 -6.45
N GLN A 128 0.51 -7.40 -7.15
CA GLN A 128 0.26 -7.80 -8.55
C GLN A 128 -1.00 -8.66 -8.67
N MET A 129 -1.18 -9.62 -7.75
CA MET A 129 -2.39 -10.45 -7.69
C MET A 129 -3.66 -9.61 -7.49
N LEU A 130 -3.65 -8.65 -6.55
CA LEU A 130 -4.77 -7.72 -6.34
C LEU A 130 -5.03 -6.83 -7.55
N ALA A 131 -3.98 -6.40 -8.26
CA ALA A 131 -4.12 -5.64 -9.49
C ALA A 131 -4.82 -6.47 -10.57
N LEU A 132 -4.44 -7.73 -10.76
CA LEU A 132 -5.10 -8.64 -11.71
C LEU A 132 -6.59 -8.83 -11.39
N PHE A 133 -6.94 -9.01 -10.11
CA PHE A 133 -8.34 -9.14 -9.71
C PHE A 133 -9.18 -7.91 -10.01
N ARG A 134 -8.62 -6.72 -9.77
CA ARG A 134 -9.26 -5.44 -10.11
C ARG A 134 -9.44 -5.30 -11.62
N ASP A 135 -8.39 -5.54 -12.39
CA ASP A 135 -8.37 -5.27 -13.84
C ASP A 135 -9.28 -6.24 -14.62
N HIS A 136 -9.46 -7.45 -14.09
CA HIS A 136 -10.39 -8.46 -14.65
C HIS A 136 -11.76 -8.49 -13.96
N ALA A 137 -12.04 -7.57 -13.03
CA ALA A 137 -13.29 -7.50 -12.25
C ALA A 137 -13.67 -8.83 -11.56
N VAL A 138 -12.68 -9.61 -11.15
CA VAL A 138 -12.88 -10.95 -10.55
C VAL A 138 -13.22 -10.82 -9.07
N LEU A 139 -12.44 -10.00 -8.35
CA LEU A 139 -12.64 -9.65 -6.95
C LEU A 139 -12.29 -8.17 -6.74
N PRO A 140 -13.18 -7.38 -6.14
CA PRO A 140 -12.89 -5.98 -5.85
C PRO A 140 -11.92 -5.88 -4.67
N VAL A 141 -10.99 -4.93 -4.71
CA VAL A 141 -9.94 -4.76 -3.69
C VAL A 141 -10.55 -4.43 -2.32
N ASP A 142 -11.66 -3.69 -2.28
CA ASP A 142 -12.38 -3.35 -1.05
C ASP A 142 -13.34 -4.47 -0.57
N GLY A 143 -13.46 -5.55 -1.34
CA GLY A 143 -14.38 -6.64 -1.09
C GLY A 143 -15.86 -6.30 -1.36
N MET A 144 -16.19 -5.13 -1.89
CA MET A 144 -17.57 -4.68 -2.06
C MET A 144 -18.17 -5.19 -3.37
N VAL A 145 -19.21 -6.04 -3.27
CA VAL A 145 -19.87 -6.69 -4.41
C VAL A 145 -21.37 -6.42 -4.40
N ASN A 146 -22.01 -6.44 -5.57
CA ASN A 146 -23.47 -6.43 -5.63
C ASN A 146 -24.02 -7.72 -4.96
N PRO A 147 -25.11 -7.66 -4.16
CA PRO A 147 -25.67 -8.83 -3.50
C PRO A 147 -26.01 -9.97 -4.45
N LYS A 148 -26.39 -9.66 -5.70
CA LYS A 148 -26.68 -10.66 -6.73
C LYS A 148 -25.44 -11.47 -7.13
N ASP A 149 -24.27 -10.85 -7.03
CA ASP A 149 -23.00 -11.43 -7.44
C ASP A 149 -22.20 -12.00 -6.25
N LEU A 150 -22.70 -11.85 -5.02
CA LEU A 150 -22.01 -12.31 -3.81
C LEU A 150 -21.66 -13.80 -3.85
N ALA A 151 -22.57 -14.64 -4.33
CA ALA A 151 -22.34 -16.07 -4.43
C ALA A 151 -21.21 -16.40 -5.42
N VAL A 152 -21.19 -15.72 -6.57
CA VAL A 152 -20.13 -15.86 -7.58
C VAL A 152 -18.80 -15.36 -7.02
N ALA A 153 -18.80 -14.22 -6.33
CA ALA A 153 -17.62 -13.62 -5.72
C ALA A 153 -17.02 -14.52 -4.63
N ARG A 154 -17.85 -15.15 -3.78
CA ARG A 154 -17.39 -16.13 -2.78
C ARG A 154 -16.75 -17.36 -3.42
N GLU A 155 -17.38 -17.88 -4.47
CA GLU A 155 -16.85 -19.05 -5.17
C GLU A 155 -15.53 -18.74 -5.89
N ASN A 156 -15.42 -17.57 -6.54
CA ASN A 156 -14.18 -17.11 -7.12
C ASN A 156 -13.11 -16.92 -6.03
N CYS A 157 -13.45 -16.26 -4.92
CA CYS A 157 -12.56 -16.07 -3.78
C CYS A 157 -11.98 -17.40 -3.27
N ARG A 158 -12.83 -18.42 -3.09
CA ARG A 158 -12.42 -19.76 -2.68
C ARG A 158 -11.46 -20.40 -3.69
N LYS A 159 -11.83 -20.40 -4.98
CA LYS A 159 -11.00 -20.97 -6.06
C LYS A 159 -9.63 -20.31 -6.15
N PHE A 160 -9.57 -18.98 -6.15
CA PHE A 160 -8.31 -18.27 -6.24
C PHE A 160 -7.46 -18.42 -4.98
N LYS A 161 -8.08 -18.52 -3.80
CA LYS A 161 -7.37 -18.85 -2.55
C LYS A 161 -6.73 -20.23 -2.64
N GLU A 162 -7.47 -21.24 -3.12
CA GLU A 162 -6.95 -22.60 -3.29
C GLU A 162 -5.75 -22.59 -4.26
N ILE A 163 -5.91 -22.00 -5.45
CA ILE A 163 -4.83 -21.88 -6.44
C ILE A 163 -3.61 -21.14 -5.84
N PHE A 164 -3.83 -20.01 -5.15
CA PHE A 164 -2.76 -19.21 -4.57
C PHE A 164 -1.99 -19.99 -3.51
N VAL A 165 -2.68 -20.74 -2.65
CA VAL A 165 -2.04 -21.58 -1.63
C VAL A 165 -1.31 -22.76 -2.27
N GLU A 166 -1.87 -23.37 -3.31
CA GLU A 166 -1.25 -24.50 -4.02
C GLU A 166 0.05 -24.13 -4.76
N LEU A 167 0.30 -22.86 -5.03
CA LEU A 167 1.59 -22.39 -5.56
C LEU A 167 2.76 -22.61 -4.59
N GLY A 168 2.51 -22.81 -3.29
CA GLY A 168 3.56 -23.08 -2.32
C GLY A 168 4.16 -24.47 -2.52
N GLU A 169 5.49 -24.55 -2.56
CA GLU A 169 6.22 -25.80 -2.80
C GLU A 169 6.21 -26.70 -1.56
N ASP A 170 6.27 -26.10 -0.36
CA ASP A 170 6.30 -26.79 0.93
C ASP A 170 5.17 -26.34 1.88
N ASP A 171 5.03 -27.05 3.00
CA ASP A 171 3.96 -26.78 3.97
C ASP A 171 4.11 -25.42 4.68
N GLU A 172 5.32 -24.90 4.84
CA GLU A 172 5.58 -23.60 5.46
C GLU A 172 5.25 -22.46 4.49
N GLU A 173 5.58 -22.61 3.21
CA GLU A 173 5.23 -21.67 2.14
C GLU A 173 3.72 -21.66 1.89
N LYS A 174 3.06 -22.82 1.88
CA LYS A 174 1.59 -22.90 1.83
C LYS A 174 0.95 -22.19 3.00
N LYS A 175 1.51 -22.32 4.21
CA LYS A 175 1.04 -21.60 5.40
C LYS A 175 1.26 -20.10 5.28
N LEU A 176 2.39 -19.67 4.75
CA LEU A 176 2.67 -18.26 4.44
C LEU A 176 1.64 -17.70 3.45
N PHE A 177 1.36 -18.40 2.35
CA PHE A 177 0.39 -17.96 1.33
C PHE A 177 -1.04 -17.91 1.89
N ARG A 178 -1.43 -18.84 2.77
CA ARG A 178 -2.71 -18.74 3.50
C ARG A 178 -2.80 -17.46 4.34
N ASN A 179 -1.70 -17.07 4.98
CA ASN A 179 -1.66 -15.86 5.82
C ASN A 179 -1.63 -14.57 4.98
N LEU A 180 -0.97 -14.60 3.82
CA LEU A 180 -0.90 -13.47 2.88
C LEU A 180 -2.21 -13.22 2.13
N TRP A 181 -3.12 -14.20 2.14
CA TRP A 181 -4.42 -14.05 1.49
C TRP A 181 -5.26 -12.94 2.13
N THR A 182 -5.69 -11.99 1.31
CA THR A 182 -6.36 -10.74 1.71
C THR A 182 -7.81 -10.92 2.12
N TYR A 183 -8.55 -11.82 1.46
CA TYR A 183 -9.97 -12.03 1.75
C TYR A 183 -10.15 -13.13 2.80
N GLN A 184 -9.96 -12.77 4.07
CA GLN A 184 -10.08 -13.70 5.19
C GLN A 184 -11.53 -13.76 5.66
N GLU A 185 -12.09 -14.96 5.82
CA GLU A 185 -13.41 -15.12 6.41
C GLU A 185 -13.39 -14.51 7.82
N SER A 186 -14.15 -13.43 8.03
CA SER A 186 -14.37 -12.92 9.38
C SER A 186 -15.05 -14.02 10.17
N GLU A 187 -14.43 -14.43 11.27
CA GLU A 187 -15.18 -15.05 12.35
C GLU A 187 -16.28 -14.05 12.73
N VAL A 188 -17.51 -14.49 12.54
CA VAL A 188 -18.72 -13.71 12.78
C VAL A 188 -18.77 -13.35 14.26
N GLY A 189 -18.60 -12.07 14.60
CA GLY A 189 -18.96 -11.52 15.92
C GLY A 189 -17.81 -10.93 16.73
N ALA A 190 -17.41 -9.70 16.40
CA ALA A 190 -16.93 -8.75 17.40
C ALA A 190 -17.58 -7.40 17.08
N TRP A 191 -18.43 -6.97 18.01
CA TRP A 191 -19.32 -5.80 17.93
C TRP A 191 -18.56 -4.49 17.86
#